data_AF-A0A438DK39-F1
#
_entry.id   AF-A0A438DK39-F1
#
_cell.length_a   1.000
_cell.length_b   1.000
_cell.length_c   1.000
_cell.angle_alpha   90.00
_cell.angle_beta   90.00
_cell.angle_gamma   90.00
#
_symmetry.space_group_name_H-M   'P 1'
#
loop_
_entity.id
_entity.type
_entity.pdbx_description
1 polymer ?
#
loop_
_entity_poly.entity_id
_entity_poly.type
_entity_poly.pdbx_seq_one_letter_code
_entity_poly.pdbx_strand_id
1 'polypeptide(L)'
;MINTAGTSQCSQPLCCISSNPRLHRARETPKQISLKLAIDKEKNQVLFAESDMDFVDVLFSFLTLPMGTILRLADKKSGVGCMDYLYKNVEALDEQFLQSKECKTMLLNPRSAHDIHCKNLVLKIDDTEPTKIYMCSKLFCPIKTPNKKAYCLSSMVENSKCSCGQAMDKEVFLEYQEGIIDGNGAFMKGTSRMFMITDDLHITPVSMSDSLAAFRKLRLESGNGIEVRTVTVDEEEVLHLLKHSLLSKTPMTDTFLSNEENTENAAPFEPLSRPNHLENRFRKMKVKLLINKSSRRVLCLEAKEDFMNLVLSFLTLPLGSIIRLLRGHSSLGSVDNLYKSVGSSKMEDFFNSTKSKDLLLNPKLPLHFSLNEQLPLKDEDPITHESRRCADCFRKNMVYLHPWGEKLCFMNPKLSGQEARGGGFIKKETLLLINDDLTIQPLSPINGILDLDKLKVLVSNSEEHEVEVGEKEVHLNLFLHRHHTHIYMHSIALTLLKASLIFRSVLNHVFKPNDLGQMLG
;
A
#
# COMPACT_ATOMS: atom_id res chain seq x y z
N MET A 1 23.81 -62.39 12.83
CA MET A 1 24.28 -61.05 13.22
C MET A 1 23.39 -60.03 12.51
N ILE A 2 22.38 -59.55 13.22
CA ILE A 2 21.44 -58.53 12.75
C ILE A 2 22.06 -57.19 13.17
N ASN A 3 22.48 -56.36 12.23
CA ASN A 3 22.87 -54.97 12.51
C ASN A 3 21.71 -54.06 12.10
N THR A 4 20.96 -53.64 13.10
CA THR A 4 19.92 -52.62 13.04
C THR A 4 20.52 -51.26 12.70
N ALA A 5 20.04 -50.64 11.62
CA ALA A 5 20.30 -49.25 11.28
C ALA A 5 19.70 -48.35 12.37
N GLY A 6 20.56 -47.52 12.99
CA GLY A 6 20.17 -46.56 14.01
C GLY A 6 19.26 -45.50 13.42
N THR A 7 17.97 -45.56 13.78
CA THR A 7 17.08 -44.40 13.77
C THR A 7 17.62 -43.38 14.76
N SER A 8 18.03 -42.20 14.31
CA SER A 8 18.35 -41.07 15.18
C SER A 8 17.07 -40.60 15.88
N GLN A 9 16.77 -41.19 17.04
CA GLN A 9 15.74 -40.70 17.95
C GLN A 9 16.17 -39.33 18.48
N CYS A 10 15.25 -38.37 18.44
CA CYS A 10 15.44 -37.03 18.98
C CYS A 10 15.55 -37.14 20.51
N SER A 11 16.76 -37.19 21.04
CA SER A 11 17.03 -37.31 22.47
C SER A 11 17.02 -35.94 23.16
N GLN A 12 15.84 -35.29 23.24
CA GLN A 12 15.53 -34.25 24.22
C GLN A 12 14.02 -34.29 24.56
N PRO A 13 13.61 -34.66 25.80
CA PRO A 13 12.19 -34.84 26.17
C PRO A 13 11.35 -33.54 26.27
N LEU A 14 11.94 -32.37 25.98
CA LEU A 14 11.26 -31.07 26.07
C LEU A 14 10.57 -30.63 24.75
N CYS A 15 10.79 -31.35 23.64
CA CYS A 15 10.27 -30.99 22.31
C CYS A 15 8.78 -31.34 22.06
N CYS A 16 8.06 -31.87 23.06
CA CYS A 16 6.71 -32.44 22.86
C CYS A 16 5.72 -32.13 23.98
N ILE A 17 5.80 -30.95 24.61
CA ILE A 17 4.70 -30.48 25.47
C ILE A 17 3.68 -29.78 24.57
N SER A 18 2.57 -30.46 24.33
CA SER A 18 1.45 -29.97 23.55
C SER A 18 0.68 -28.90 24.32
N SER A 19 0.69 -27.67 23.82
CA SER A 19 -0.43 -26.76 23.98
C SER A 19 -1.22 -26.86 22.68
N ASN A 20 -2.34 -27.55 22.69
CA ASN A 20 -3.25 -27.59 21.55
C ASN A 20 -4.04 -26.27 21.59
N PRO A 21 -3.81 -25.26 20.71
CA PRO A 21 -4.58 -24.03 20.78
C PRO A 21 -5.86 -24.24 19.97
N ARG A 22 -6.71 -25.16 20.44
CA ARG A 22 -8.15 -24.98 20.23
C ARG A 22 -8.57 -23.93 21.25
N LEU A 23 -8.21 -22.67 20.98
CA LEU A 23 -8.72 -21.56 21.75
C LEU A 23 -10.24 -21.59 21.55
N HIS A 24 -10.95 -21.84 22.64
CA HIS A 24 -12.35 -21.51 22.74
C HIS A 24 -12.49 -20.06 22.28
N ARG A 25 -13.29 -19.82 21.22
CA ARG A 25 -13.80 -18.49 20.86
C ARG A 25 -14.59 -17.99 22.06
N ALA A 26 -13.91 -17.33 23.00
CA ALA A 26 -14.56 -16.39 23.88
C ALA A 26 -15.24 -15.36 22.96
N ARG A 27 -16.47 -14.95 23.26
CA ARG A 27 -17.06 -13.77 22.64
C ARG A 27 -16.14 -12.60 22.99
N GLU A 28 -15.25 -12.22 22.07
CA GLU A 28 -14.52 -10.97 22.17
C GLU A 28 -15.57 -9.86 22.17
N THR A 29 -15.61 -9.10 23.25
CA THR A 29 -16.37 -7.85 23.27
C THR A 29 -15.76 -6.93 22.20
N PRO A 30 -16.58 -6.27 21.36
CA PRO A 30 -16.06 -5.32 20.38
C PRO A 30 -15.18 -4.30 21.11
N LYS A 31 -13.92 -4.21 20.69
CA LYS A 31 -12.98 -3.23 21.24
C LYS A 31 -13.42 -1.86 20.76
N GLN A 32 -13.34 -0.87 21.64
CA GLN A 32 -13.71 0.51 21.33
C GLN A 32 -12.68 1.44 21.97
N ILE A 33 -12.43 2.58 21.32
CA ILE A 33 -11.54 3.64 21.81
C ILE A 33 -12.37 4.89 22.09
N SER A 34 -12.10 5.57 23.20
CA SER A 34 -12.81 6.81 23.56
C SER A 34 -12.00 8.03 23.13
N LEU A 35 -12.63 8.94 22.39
CA LEU A 35 -12.04 10.20 21.95
C LEU A 35 -12.79 11.38 22.57
N LYS A 36 -12.05 12.43 22.96
CA LYS A 36 -12.65 13.68 23.44
C LYS A 36 -12.46 14.77 22.39
N LEU A 37 -13.56 15.19 21.76
CA LEU A 37 -13.59 16.19 20.70
C LEU A 37 -13.85 17.58 21.29
N ALA A 38 -13.08 18.57 20.84
CA ALA A 38 -13.42 19.98 20.97
C ALA A 38 -14.07 20.47 19.66
N ILE A 39 -15.31 20.96 19.73
CA ILE A 39 -16.13 21.30 18.56
C ILE A 39 -16.51 22.78 18.60
N ASP A 40 -16.31 23.50 17.50
CA ASP A 40 -16.88 24.83 17.28
C ASP A 40 -18.37 24.68 16.98
N LYS A 41 -19.21 25.12 17.92
CA LYS A 41 -20.67 25.00 17.82
C LYS A 41 -21.26 25.80 16.66
N GLU A 42 -20.66 26.94 16.33
CA GLU A 42 -21.19 27.82 15.28
C GLU A 42 -20.96 27.21 13.90
N LYS A 43 -19.80 26.57 13.70
CA LYS A 43 -19.44 25.94 12.43
C LYS A 43 -19.77 24.45 12.36
N ASN A 44 -20.19 23.85 13.47
CA ASN A 44 -20.32 22.40 13.63
C ASN A 44 -19.06 21.65 13.15
N GLN A 45 -17.90 22.12 13.59
CA GLN A 45 -16.59 21.64 13.11
C GLN A 45 -15.73 21.17 14.28
N VAL A 46 -15.09 20.00 14.15
CA VAL A 46 -14.06 19.55 15.09
C VAL A 46 -12.85 20.49 14.98
N LEU A 47 -12.37 20.98 16.13
CA LEU A 47 -11.14 21.76 16.19
C LEU A 47 -9.95 20.82 16.36
N PHE A 48 -10.05 19.94 17.35
CA PHE A 48 -9.11 18.86 17.61
C PHE A 48 -9.78 17.81 18.52
N ALA A 49 -9.21 16.61 18.51
CA ALA A 49 -9.49 15.54 19.45
C ALA A 49 -8.32 15.35 20.42
N GLU A 50 -8.63 14.93 21.63
CA GLU A 50 -7.69 14.39 22.60
C GLU A 50 -7.88 12.87 22.66
N SER A 51 -6.78 12.13 22.50
CA SER A 51 -6.78 10.66 22.60
C SER A 51 -5.47 10.14 23.17
N ASP A 52 -5.48 8.92 23.69
CA ASP A 52 -4.27 8.17 24.01
C ASP A 52 -3.56 7.60 22.77
N MET A 53 -2.53 6.80 23.02
CA MET A 53 -1.71 6.18 21.99
C MET A 53 -2.44 5.14 21.14
N ASP A 54 -3.51 4.51 21.64
CA ASP A 54 -4.14 3.39 20.94
C ASP A 54 -4.80 3.89 19.65
N PHE A 55 -5.49 5.04 19.72
CA PHE A 55 -6.04 5.68 18.54
C PHE A 55 -4.94 6.22 17.60
N VAL A 56 -3.84 6.74 18.16
CA VAL A 56 -2.73 7.25 17.35
C VAL A 56 -2.04 6.12 16.57
N ASP A 57 -1.87 4.95 17.19
CA ASP A 57 -1.37 3.74 16.51
C ASP A 57 -2.32 3.31 15.39
N VAL A 58 -3.64 3.35 15.62
CA VAL A 58 -4.65 3.09 14.58
C VAL A 58 -4.50 4.07 13.42
N LEU A 59 -4.41 5.38 13.68
CA LEU A 59 -4.21 6.38 12.64
C LEU A 59 -2.90 6.15 11.87
N PHE A 60 -1.77 5.96 12.57
CA PHE A 60 -0.49 5.71 11.91
C PHE A 60 -0.48 4.43 11.07
N SER A 61 -1.24 3.41 11.45
CA SER A 61 -1.35 2.19 10.66
C SER A 61 -1.92 2.43 9.25
N PHE A 62 -2.67 3.51 9.00
CA PHE A 62 -3.15 3.89 7.65
C PHE A 62 -1.99 4.04 6.66
N LEU A 63 -0.83 4.53 7.11
CA LEU A 63 0.37 4.70 6.28
C LEU A 63 0.96 3.36 5.83
N THR A 64 0.63 2.27 6.51
CA THR A 64 1.11 0.92 6.20
C THR A 64 0.20 0.16 5.23
N LEU A 65 -1.02 0.65 4.99
CA LEU A 65 -2.00 0.00 4.14
C LEU A 65 -1.67 0.19 2.66
N PRO A 66 -1.57 -0.90 1.88
CA PRO A 66 -1.50 -0.81 0.43
C PRO A 66 -2.78 -0.19 -0.16
N MET A 67 -2.65 0.54 -1.27
CA MET A 67 -3.80 1.18 -1.93
C MET A 67 -4.90 0.17 -2.28
N GLY A 68 -4.56 -1.02 -2.79
CA GLY A 68 -5.51 -2.08 -3.11
C GLY A 68 -6.30 -2.57 -1.89
N THR A 69 -5.68 -2.61 -0.70
CA THR A 69 -6.37 -2.91 0.56
C THR A 69 -7.39 -1.84 0.91
N ILE A 70 -7.00 -0.56 0.80
CA ILE A 70 -7.89 0.58 1.05
C ILE A 70 -9.11 0.53 0.12
N LEU A 71 -8.90 0.30 -1.18
CA LEU A 71 -9.98 0.22 -2.16
C LEU A 71 -10.93 -0.95 -1.89
N ARG A 72 -10.39 -2.09 -1.45
CA ARG A 72 -11.17 -3.28 -1.06
C ARG A 72 -12.04 -2.99 0.17
N LEU A 73 -11.46 -2.40 1.21
CA LEU A 73 -12.17 -2.01 2.43
C LEU A 73 -13.25 -0.97 2.16
N ALA A 74 -13.06 -0.10 1.17
CA ALA A 74 -14.03 0.90 0.75
C ALA A 74 -15.09 0.40 -0.26
N ASP A 75 -15.27 -0.92 -0.41
CA ASP A 75 -16.17 -1.54 -1.40
C ASP A 75 -15.98 -0.98 -2.83
N LYS A 76 -14.74 -0.66 -3.20
CA LYS A 76 -14.36 -0.13 -4.52
C LYS A 76 -15.13 1.16 -4.88
N LYS A 77 -15.47 1.94 -3.85
CA LYS A 77 -16.13 3.25 -3.86
C LYS A 77 -15.36 4.21 -2.96
N SER A 78 -14.04 4.16 -3.06
CA SER A 78 -13.15 5.01 -2.28
C SER A 78 -13.27 6.48 -2.68
N GLY A 79 -13.60 6.78 -3.95
CA GLY A 79 -13.58 8.14 -4.49
C GLY A 79 -12.19 8.65 -4.84
N VAL A 80 -11.15 7.80 -4.69
CA VAL A 80 -9.76 8.16 -4.97
C VAL A 80 -9.48 8.09 -6.47
N GLY A 81 -9.49 9.25 -7.12
CA GLY A 81 -9.12 9.43 -8.53
C GLY A 81 -9.70 8.37 -9.47
N CYS A 82 -8.83 7.62 -10.15
CA CYS A 82 -9.22 6.50 -11.01
C CYS A 82 -8.95 5.12 -10.40
N MET A 83 -8.48 5.06 -9.14
CA MET A 83 -8.00 3.82 -8.52
C MET A 83 -9.10 2.77 -8.37
N ASP A 84 -10.35 3.19 -8.10
CA ASP A 84 -11.51 2.28 -8.06
C ASP A 84 -11.71 1.55 -9.41
N TYR A 85 -11.48 2.24 -10.54
CA TYR A 85 -11.57 1.64 -11.89
C TYR A 85 -10.43 0.66 -12.14
N LEU A 86 -9.21 1.03 -11.74
CA LEU A 86 -8.05 0.16 -11.86
C LEU A 86 -8.24 -1.15 -11.07
N TYR A 87 -8.74 -1.07 -9.84
CA TYR A 87 -9.03 -2.26 -9.03
C TYR A 87 -10.08 -3.17 -9.70
N LYS A 88 -11.22 -2.59 -10.13
CA LYS A 88 -12.27 -3.32 -10.87
C LYS A 88 -11.75 -3.92 -12.18
N ASN A 89 -10.86 -3.23 -12.87
CA ASN A 89 -10.23 -3.73 -14.08
C ASN A 89 -9.37 -4.98 -13.79
N VAL A 90 -8.62 -5.01 -12.68
CA VAL A 90 -7.90 -6.22 -12.25
C VAL A 90 -8.86 -7.36 -11.90
N GLU A 91 -9.99 -7.09 -11.23
CA GLU A 91 -11.01 -8.12 -10.96
C GLU A 91 -11.53 -8.77 -12.25
N ALA A 92 -11.78 -7.95 -13.28
CA ALA A 92 -12.28 -8.40 -14.57
C ALA A 92 -11.19 -8.99 -15.50
N LEU A 93 -9.91 -8.74 -15.23
CA LEU A 93 -8.80 -9.17 -16.08
C LEU A 93 -8.70 -10.70 -16.13
N ASP A 94 -8.62 -11.25 -17.34
CA ASP A 94 -8.44 -12.69 -17.56
C ASP A 94 -7.04 -13.13 -17.10
N GLU A 95 -7.01 -14.22 -16.33
CA GLU A 95 -5.80 -14.83 -15.79
C GLU A 95 -4.80 -15.24 -16.88
N GLN A 96 -5.24 -15.45 -18.13
CA GLN A 96 -4.35 -15.78 -19.23
C GLN A 96 -3.31 -14.69 -19.54
N PHE A 97 -3.55 -13.44 -19.12
CA PHE A 97 -2.62 -12.32 -19.32
C PHE A 97 -1.62 -12.16 -18.17
N LEU A 98 -1.87 -12.83 -17.03
CA LEU A 98 -1.02 -12.77 -15.85
C LEU A 98 0.12 -13.81 -15.94
N GLN A 99 1.28 -13.48 -15.37
CA GLN A 99 2.41 -14.43 -15.27
C GLN A 99 2.03 -15.71 -14.53
N SER A 100 1.18 -15.57 -13.51
CA SER A 100 0.61 -16.64 -12.72
C SER A 100 -0.77 -16.25 -12.22
N LYS A 101 -1.57 -17.22 -11.78
CA LYS A 101 -2.90 -16.95 -11.22
C LYS A 101 -2.79 -16.18 -9.91
N GLU A 102 -1.72 -16.43 -9.16
CA GLU A 102 -1.37 -15.81 -7.89
C GLU A 102 -1.13 -14.30 -8.00
N CYS A 103 -0.68 -13.81 -9.16
CA CYS A 103 -0.54 -12.37 -9.42
C CYS A 103 -1.86 -11.61 -9.19
N LYS A 104 -3.01 -12.21 -9.52
CA LYS A 104 -4.32 -11.59 -9.33
C LYS A 104 -4.60 -11.38 -7.84
N THR A 105 -4.34 -12.41 -7.03
CA THR A 105 -4.44 -12.34 -5.58
C THR A 105 -3.50 -11.30 -4.98
N MET A 106 -2.25 -11.21 -5.48
CA MET A 106 -1.30 -10.20 -5.02
C MET A 106 -1.81 -8.77 -5.27
N LEU A 107 -2.47 -8.51 -6.40
CA LEU A 107 -2.97 -7.18 -6.77
C LEU A 107 -4.28 -6.81 -6.07
N LEU A 108 -5.18 -7.78 -5.86
CA LEU A 108 -6.49 -7.55 -5.24
C LEU A 108 -6.44 -7.61 -3.71
N ASN A 109 -5.51 -8.38 -3.15
CA ASN A 109 -5.29 -8.53 -1.71
C ASN A 109 -3.81 -8.30 -1.35
N PRO A 110 -3.23 -7.12 -1.70
CA PRO A 110 -1.90 -6.76 -1.26
C PRO A 110 -1.87 -6.69 0.26
N ARG A 111 -0.77 -7.13 0.87
CA ARG A 111 -0.59 -7.09 2.33
C ARG A 111 0.39 -6.00 2.72
N SER A 112 0.35 -5.57 3.97
CA SER A 112 1.43 -4.78 4.52
C SER A 112 2.64 -5.67 4.86
N ALA A 113 3.85 -5.23 4.53
CA ALA A 113 5.10 -5.85 5.02
C ALA A 113 5.22 -5.80 6.56
N HIS A 114 4.34 -5.05 7.21
CA HIS A 114 4.38 -4.78 8.64
C HIS A 114 3.11 -5.24 9.36
N ASP A 115 2.34 -6.16 8.74
CA ASP A 115 1.13 -6.79 9.29
C ASP A 115 1.34 -7.27 10.74
N ILE A 116 2.53 -7.79 11.06
CA ILE A 116 2.85 -8.26 12.42
C ILE A 116 2.80 -7.16 13.49
N HIS A 117 3.16 -5.93 13.15
CA HIS A 117 3.09 -4.78 14.05
C HIS A 117 1.63 -4.35 14.25
N CYS A 118 0.84 -4.38 13.17
CA CYS A 118 -0.57 -4.03 13.20
C CYS A 118 -1.44 -5.05 13.97
N LYS A 119 -0.95 -6.26 14.26
CA LYS A 119 -1.66 -7.23 15.11
C LYS A 119 -1.94 -6.72 16.52
N ASN A 120 -1.11 -5.80 17.01
CA ASN A 120 -1.23 -5.22 18.35
C ASN A 120 -2.18 -4.01 18.40
N LEU A 121 -2.77 -3.60 17.27
CA LEU A 121 -3.75 -2.52 17.26
C LEU A 121 -4.98 -2.91 18.07
N VAL A 122 -5.54 -1.93 18.79
CA VAL A 122 -6.79 -2.11 19.52
C VAL A 122 -7.96 -2.34 18.56
N LEU A 123 -8.03 -1.56 17.48
CA LEU A 123 -9.01 -1.70 16.40
C LEU A 123 -8.30 -2.19 15.15
N LYS A 124 -8.76 -3.30 14.56
CA LYS A 124 -8.18 -3.82 13.33
C LYS A 124 -8.91 -3.22 12.13
N ILE A 125 -8.13 -2.73 11.17
CA ILE A 125 -8.68 -2.08 9.97
C ILE A 125 -8.74 -3.06 8.80
N ASP A 126 -7.69 -3.90 8.68
CA ASP A 126 -7.64 -4.94 7.67
C ASP A 126 -8.36 -6.18 8.21
N ASP A 127 -9.47 -6.52 7.56
CA ASP A 127 -10.30 -7.70 7.79
C ASP A 127 -9.66 -9.00 7.27
N THR A 128 -8.47 -8.93 6.67
CA THR A 128 -7.77 -10.14 6.21
C THR A 128 -7.20 -10.96 7.37
N GLU A 129 -7.30 -12.28 7.22
CA GLU A 129 -6.64 -13.22 8.14
C GLU A 129 -5.12 -12.94 8.21
N PRO A 130 -4.50 -13.10 9.40
CA PRO A 130 -3.06 -12.87 9.60
C PRO A 130 -2.21 -13.55 8.54
N THR A 131 -1.05 -12.97 8.21
CA THR A 131 -0.16 -13.57 7.20
C THR A 131 0.15 -15.04 7.50
N LYS A 132 -0.29 -15.91 6.60
CA LYS A 132 -0.07 -17.35 6.63
C LYS A 132 1.10 -17.71 5.75
N ILE A 133 1.89 -18.68 6.21
CA ILE A 133 2.99 -19.25 5.44
C ILE A 133 2.56 -20.63 4.96
N TYR A 134 2.70 -20.86 3.67
CA TYR A 134 2.35 -22.12 3.03
C TYR A 134 3.60 -22.85 2.56
N MET A 135 3.58 -24.16 2.71
CA MET A 135 4.63 -25.07 2.26
C MET A 135 4.08 -26.11 1.29
N CYS A 136 5.00 -26.75 0.58
CA CYS A 136 4.66 -27.93 -0.20
C CYS A 136 4.19 -29.06 0.73
N SER A 137 3.03 -29.65 0.42
CA SER A 137 2.46 -30.80 1.14
C SER A 137 3.31 -32.07 1.03
N LYS A 138 4.16 -32.16 0.00
CA LYS A 138 5.08 -33.31 -0.19
C LYS A 138 6.21 -33.30 0.84
N LEU A 139 6.15 -34.25 1.78
CA LEU A 139 7.28 -34.64 2.64
C LEU A 139 8.46 -34.99 1.73
N PHE A 140 9.63 -34.38 1.98
CA PHE A 140 10.84 -34.56 1.19
C PHE A 140 10.69 -34.15 -0.29
N CYS A 141 10.11 -32.97 -0.53
CA CYS A 141 10.12 -32.32 -1.84
C CYS A 141 11.55 -32.28 -2.42
N PRO A 142 11.87 -33.03 -3.49
CA PRO A 142 13.22 -33.08 -4.03
C PRO A 142 13.46 -31.80 -4.82
N ILE A 143 14.15 -30.84 -4.21
CA ILE A 143 14.55 -29.62 -4.92
C ILE A 143 15.64 -29.99 -5.93
N LYS A 144 15.48 -29.58 -7.19
CA LYS A 144 16.56 -29.60 -8.19
C LYS A 144 17.51 -28.40 -7.99
N THR A 145 18.05 -28.20 -6.79
CA THR A 145 19.08 -27.19 -6.56
C THR A 145 20.46 -27.85 -6.52
N PRO A 146 21.48 -27.31 -7.21
CA PRO A 146 22.83 -27.88 -7.26
C PRO A 146 23.51 -27.99 -5.89
N ASN A 147 23.02 -27.25 -4.89
CA ASN A 147 23.50 -27.28 -3.51
C ASN A 147 22.38 -27.83 -2.61
N LYS A 148 22.69 -28.88 -1.83
CA LYS A 148 21.82 -29.65 -0.92
C LYS A 148 21.07 -28.80 0.15
N LYS A 149 20.21 -27.85 -0.23
CA LYS A 149 19.42 -26.98 0.67
C LYS A 149 17.92 -27.29 0.56
N ALA A 150 17.58 -28.57 0.65
CA ALA A 150 16.33 -29.15 0.15
C ALA A 150 15.05 -28.94 1.01
N TYR A 151 14.99 -28.03 1.99
CA TYR A 151 14.00 -28.15 3.08
C TYR A 151 13.20 -26.90 3.47
N CYS A 152 13.33 -25.77 2.78
CA CYS A 152 12.79 -24.48 3.28
C CYS A 152 12.00 -23.65 2.26
N LEU A 153 11.39 -24.24 1.23
CA LEU A 153 10.56 -23.47 0.29
C LEU A 153 9.17 -23.20 0.87
N SER A 154 8.88 -21.93 1.04
CA SER A 154 7.61 -21.40 1.54
C SER A 154 7.01 -20.40 0.56
N SER A 155 5.74 -20.08 0.71
CA SER A 155 5.08 -18.94 0.04
C SER A 155 4.16 -18.24 1.02
N MET A 156 3.95 -16.94 0.84
CA MET A 156 2.93 -16.17 1.54
C MET A 156 1.60 -16.13 0.77
N VAL A 157 1.58 -16.67 -0.44
CA VAL A 157 0.38 -16.80 -1.27
C VAL A 157 0.01 -18.27 -1.36
N GLU A 158 -1.19 -18.60 -0.89
CA GLU A 158 -1.74 -19.96 -0.94
C GLU A 158 -1.70 -20.51 -2.37
N ASN A 159 -1.48 -21.82 -2.50
CA ASN A 159 -1.46 -22.55 -3.77
C ASN A 159 -0.32 -22.19 -4.73
N SER A 160 0.60 -21.29 -4.33
CA SER A 160 1.81 -21.00 -5.08
C SER A 160 2.54 -22.28 -5.52
N LYS A 161 3.04 -22.29 -6.75
CA LYS A 161 3.68 -23.48 -7.30
C LYS A 161 5.09 -23.69 -6.73
N CYS A 162 5.29 -24.84 -6.07
CA CYS A 162 6.59 -25.28 -5.59
C CYS A 162 7.52 -25.67 -6.76
N SER A 163 8.83 -25.69 -6.52
CA SER A 163 9.85 -26.14 -7.49
C SER A 163 9.65 -27.60 -7.95
N CYS A 164 8.99 -28.44 -7.15
CA CYS A 164 8.58 -29.79 -7.58
C CYS A 164 7.33 -29.83 -8.47
N GLY A 165 6.69 -28.69 -8.71
CA GLY A 165 5.48 -28.54 -9.51
C GLY A 165 4.16 -28.69 -8.75
N GLN A 166 4.19 -29.10 -7.48
CA GLN A 166 2.99 -29.20 -6.63
C GLN A 166 2.59 -27.85 -6.02
N ALA A 167 1.32 -27.73 -5.62
CA ALA A 167 0.81 -26.55 -4.92
C ALA A 167 1.39 -26.46 -3.49
N MET A 168 1.61 -25.23 -3.03
CA MET A 168 1.91 -24.91 -1.62
C MET A 168 0.60 -24.60 -0.90
N ASP A 169 -0.08 -25.64 -0.45
CA ASP A 169 -1.39 -25.63 0.20
C ASP A 169 -1.32 -25.92 1.70
N LYS A 170 -0.12 -26.29 2.19
CA LYS A 170 0.07 -26.67 3.59
C LYS A 170 0.41 -25.46 4.45
N GLU A 171 -0.58 -24.95 5.17
CA GLU A 171 -0.39 -23.88 6.17
C GLU A 171 0.59 -24.32 7.27
N VAL A 172 1.47 -23.40 7.64
CA VAL A 172 2.47 -23.58 8.68
C VAL A 172 2.22 -22.58 9.79
N PHE A 173 2.02 -23.11 11.00
CA PHE A 173 1.97 -22.28 12.20
C PHE A 173 3.39 -21.94 12.65
N LEU A 174 3.68 -20.65 12.68
CA LEU A 174 4.87 -20.11 13.30
C LEU A 174 4.56 -19.86 14.78
N GLU A 175 5.09 -20.68 15.67
CA GLU A 175 5.08 -20.37 17.10
C GLU A 175 6.14 -19.30 17.36
N TYR A 176 5.73 -18.04 17.28
CA TYR A 176 6.56 -16.91 17.67
C TYR A 176 6.82 -17.02 19.17
N GLN A 177 8.08 -16.98 19.60
CA GLN A 177 8.35 -16.54 20.96
C GLN A 177 7.94 -15.08 21.03
N GLU A 178 6.82 -14.81 21.72
CA GLU A 178 6.43 -13.47 22.15
C GLU A 178 7.65 -12.80 22.79
N GLY A 179 8.20 -11.77 22.12
CA GLY A 179 9.42 -11.12 22.60
C GLY A 179 10.19 -10.25 21.61
N ILE A 180 9.70 -10.00 20.39
CA ILE A 180 10.41 -9.13 19.41
C ILE A 180 9.81 -7.71 19.35
N ILE A 181 8.63 -7.47 19.93
CA ILE A 181 8.06 -6.12 20.02
C ILE A 181 8.33 -5.59 21.42
N ASP A 182 9.46 -4.88 21.58
CA ASP A 182 9.69 -4.04 22.74
C ASP A 182 8.70 -2.86 22.68
N GLY A 183 7.54 -2.99 23.33
CA GLY A 183 6.55 -1.91 23.44
C GLY A 183 5.12 -2.40 23.68
N ASN A 184 4.35 -1.65 24.48
CA ASN A 184 2.93 -1.94 24.73
C ASN A 184 1.99 -1.49 23.58
N GLY A 185 2.51 -0.94 22.48
CA GLY A 185 1.75 -0.46 21.31
C GLY A 185 2.30 -0.97 19.97
N ALA A 186 1.57 -0.75 18.89
CA ALA A 186 1.95 -1.20 17.53
C ALA A 186 3.18 -0.46 17.00
N PHE A 187 3.22 0.88 17.15
CA PHE A 187 4.33 1.74 16.75
C PHE A 187 4.80 2.63 17.90
N MET A 188 3.85 3.04 18.74
CA MET A 188 4.05 4.00 19.82
C MET A 188 4.40 3.32 21.15
N LYS A 189 5.17 4.04 21.95
CA LYS A 189 5.56 3.64 23.31
C LYS A 189 4.38 3.71 24.25
N GLY A 190 4.19 2.61 24.97
CA GLY A 190 3.28 2.44 26.11
C GLY A 190 3.40 3.55 27.15
N THR A 191 2.76 4.70 26.92
CA THR A 191 2.79 5.85 27.83
C THR A 191 1.36 6.30 28.08
N SER A 192 1.04 6.69 29.31
CA SER A 192 -0.27 7.28 29.65
C SER A 192 -0.43 8.73 29.15
N ARG A 193 0.30 9.10 28.09
CA ARG A 193 0.29 10.45 27.53
C ARG A 193 -0.81 10.56 26.48
N MET A 194 -1.45 11.72 26.47
CA MET A 194 -2.47 12.06 25.47
C MET A 194 -1.85 12.86 24.33
N PHE A 195 -2.48 12.75 23.17
CA PHE A 195 -2.16 13.42 21.93
C PHE A 195 -3.31 14.32 21.52
N MET A 196 -2.96 15.45 20.92
CA MET A 196 -3.87 16.35 20.24
C MET A 196 -3.87 16.00 18.75
N ILE A 197 -5.04 15.78 18.19
CA ILE A 197 -5.24 15.38 16.79
C ILE A 197 -6.15 16.44 16.17
N THR A 198 -5.62 17.27 15.28
CA THR A 198 -6.43 18.28 14.60
C THR A 198 -7.41 17.63 13.61
N ASP A 199 -8.42 18.38 13.18
CA ASP A 199 -9.41 17.90 12.20
C ASP A 199 -8.75 17.37 10.92
N ASP A 200 -7.67 18.02 10.46
CA ASP A 200 -6.86 17.60 9.32
C ASP A 200 -5.79 16.55 9.66
N LEU A 201 -5.99 15.76 10.73
CA LEU A 201 -5.18 14.63 11.20
C LEU A 201 -3.72 14.94 11.53
N HIS A 202 -3.39 16.20 11.85
CA HIS A 202 -2.09 16.52 12.41
C HIS A 202 -2.05 16.12 13.88
N ILE A 203 -1.13 15.23 14.22
CA ILE A 203 -0.92 14.69 15.56
C ILE A 203 0.28 15.37 16.22
N THR A 204 0.09 15.83 17.46
CA THR A 204 1.14 16.30 18.37
C THR A 204 0.86 15.82 19.79
N PRO A 205 1.87 15.78 20.68
CA PRO A 205 1.60 15.62 22.10
C PRO A 205 0.71 16.77 22.61
N VAL A 206 -0.15 16.53 23.60
CA VAL A 206 -0.99 17.60 24.17
C VAL A 206 -0.11 18.70 24.76
N SER A 207 -0.43 19.94 24.40
CA SER A 207 0.25 21.14 24.87
C SER A 207 -0.74 22.31 24.87
N MET A 208 -0.83 23.03 26.00
CA MET A 208 -1.71 24.21 26.10
C MET A 208 -1.37 25.26 25.03
N SER A 209 -0.09 25.40 24.68
CA SER A 209 0.35 26.32 23.63
C SER A 209 -0.18 25.91 22.25
N ASP A 210 -0.21 24.62 21.95
CA ASP A 210 -0.73 24.09 20.68
C ASP A 210 -2.26 24.21 20.63
N SER A 211 -2.96 23.96 21.75
CA SER A 211 -4.39 24.24 21.87
C SER A 211 -4.71 25.73 21.64
N LEU A 212 -4.00 26.66 22.30
CA LEU A 212 -4.19 28.10 22.08
C LEU A 212 -3.86 28.53 20.65
N ALA A 213 -2.87 27.91 20.01
CA ALA A 213 -2.55 28.17 18.61
C ALA A 213 -3.70 27.73 17.67
N ALA A 214 -4.32 26.58 17.92
CA ALA A 214 -5.50 26.12 17.18
C ALA A 214 -6.67 27.12 17.32
N PHE A 215 -6.95 27.61 18.53
CA PHE A 215 -7.97 28.63 18.78
C PHE A 215 -7.70 29.92 17.99
N ARG A 216 -6.45 30.41 18.00
CA ARG A 216 -6.04 31.61 17.26
C ARG A 216 -6.20 31.44 15.75
N LYS A 217 -5.83 30.28 15.21
CA LYS A 217 -5.98 29.95 13.77
C LYS A 217 -7.45 30.05 13.33
N LEU A 218 -8.37 29.71 14.22
CA LEU A 218 -9.82 29.71 13.98
C LEU A 218 -10.52 31.01 14.39
N ARG A 219 -9.76 32.02 14.83
CA ARG A 219 -10.24 33.34 15.30
C ARG A 219 -11.23 33.26 16.46
N LEU A 220 -11.07 32.27 17.33
CA LEU A 220 -11.88 32.14 18.55
C LEU A 220 -11.27 33.00 19.67
N GLU A 221 -12.06 33.92 20.22
CA GLU A 221 -11.64 34.85 21.29
C GLU A 221 -11.84 34.28 22.71
N SER A 222 -12.76 33.33 22.88
CA SER A 222 -13.04 32.67 24.16
C SER A 222 -13.55 31.24 23.96
N GLY A 223 -13.55 30.44 25.03
CA GLY A 223 -14.06 29.06 25.00
C GLY A 223 -15.59 28.93 24.98
N ASN A 224 -16.35 30.04 25.04
CA ASN A 224 -17.81 29.99 25.16
C ASN A 224 -18.51 29.35 23.95
N GLY A 225 -17.87 29.37 22.77
CA GLY A 225 -18.38 28.74 21.54
C GLY A 225 -18.02 27.26 21.38
N ILE A 226 -17.33 26.64 22.36
CA ILE A 226 -16.79 25.29 22.22
C ILE A 226 -17.65 24.28 22.97
N GLU A 227 -17.98 23.20 22.29
CA GLU A 227 -18.54 21.99 22.88
C GLU A 227 -17.44 20.97 23.09
N VAL A 228 -17.43 20.33 24.26
CA VAL A 228 -16.62 19.13 24.49
C VAL A 228 -17.56 17.94 24.37
N ARG A 229 -17.27 17.04 23.42
CA ARG A 229 -18.05 15.82 23.19
C ARG A 229 -17.14 14.61 23.30
N THR A 230 -17.56 13.58 24.03
CA THR A 230 -16.84 12.30 24.04
C THR A 230 -17.54 11.37 23.05
N VAL A 231 -16.77 10.76 22.16
CA VAL A 231 -17.25 9.77 21.18
C VAL A 231 -16.51 8.45 21.39
N THR A 232 -17.21 7.35 21.15
CA THR A 232 -16.62 6.02 21.08
C THR A 232 -16.35 5.69 19.62
N VAL A 233 -15.22 5.05 19.36
CA VAL A 233 -14.77 4.68 18.02
C VAL A 233 -14.54 3.17 17.99
N ASP A 234 -15.21 2.50 17.07
CA ASP A 234 -15.05 1.11 16.70
C ASP A 234 -14.46 0.97 15.29
N GLU A 235 -14.42 -0.26 14.77
CA GLU A 235 -13.82 -0.55 13.46
C GLU A 235 -14.56 0.12 12.30
N GLU A 236 -15.88 0.29 12.39
CA GLU A 236 -16.70 0.93 11.34
C GLU A 236 -16.37 2.43 11.26
N GLU A 237 -16.31 3.12 12.40
CA GLU A 237 -15.93 4.53 12.43
C GLU A 237 -14.48 4.76 11.97
N VAL A 238 -13.56 3.84 12.25
CA VAL A 238 -12.19 3.91 11.73
C VAL A 238 -12.15 3.75 10.21
N LEU A 239 -12.99 2.88 9.62
CA LEU A 239 -13.10 2.73 8.17
C LEU A 239 -13.65 4.00 7.51
N HIS A 240 -14.67 4.62 8.12
CA HIS A 240 -15.19 5.91 7.68
C HIS A 240 -14.12 7.00 7.76
N LEU A 241 -13.36 7.04 8.87
CA LEU A 241 -12.26 7.98 9.04
C LEU A 241 -11.13 7.76 8.03
N LEU A 242 -10.77 6.51 7.73
CA LEU A 242 -9.80 6.18 6.68
C LEU A 242 -10.26 6.73 5.33
N LYS A 243 -11.52 6.52 4.95
CA LYS A 243 -12.07 7.04 3.69
C LYS A 243 -12.04 8.57 3.67
N HIS A 244 -12.56 9.22 4.71
CA HIS A 244 -12.56 10.69 4.78
C HIS A 244 -11.14 11.26 4.81
N SER A 245 -10.17 10.58 5.41
CA SER A 245 -8.77 11.03 5.44
C SER A 245 -8.16 11.17 4.04
N LEU A 246 -8.63 10.38 3.07
CA LEU A 246 -8.13 10.38 1.70
C LEU A 246 -8.79 11.45 0.81
N LEU A 247 -9.98 11.93 1.20
CA LEU A 247 -10.82 12.80 0.38
C LEU A 247 -10.98 14.21 0.95
N SER A 248 -11.10 14.32 2.27
CA SER A 248 -11.47 15.52 2.98
C SER A 248 -10.29 16.24 3.60
N LYS A 249 -10.46 17.55 3.81
CA LYS A 249 -9.56 18.37 4.63
C LYS A 249 -9.98 18.42 6.10
N THR A 250 -11.17 17.91 6.42
CA THR A 250 -11.81 17.91 7.74
C THR A 250 -12.37 16.53 8.10
N PRO A 251 -11.57 15.46 7.98
CA PRO A 251 -12.05 14.10 8.14
C PRO A 251 -12.65 13.78 9.52
N MET A 252 -12.23 14.44 10.60
CA MET A 252 -12.81 14.21 11.92
C MET A 252 -14.23 14.79 11.99
N THR A 253 -14.43 15.98 11.44
CA THR A 253 -15.77 16.58 11.28
C THR A 253 -16.68 15.72 10.43
N ASP A 254 -16.19 15.26 9.28
CA ASP A 254 -16.96 14.44 8.35
C ASP A 254 -17.35 13.08 8.94
N THR A 255 -16.50 12.51 9.80
CA THR A 255 -16.74 11.21 10.43
C THR A 255 -17.65 11.31 11.66
N PHE A 256 -17.43 12.30 12.53
CA PHE A 256 -18.07 12.33 13.85
C PHE A 256 -19.23 13.32 13.99
N LEU A 257 -19.37 14.28 13.07
CA LEU A 257 -20.39 15.36 13.16
C LEU A 257 -21.35 15.44 11.97
N SER A 258 -21.02 14.83 10.83
CA SER A 258 -21.85 14.91 9.63
C SER A 258 -22.89 13.81 9.60
N ASN A 259 -24.14 14.18 9.25
CA ASN A 259 -25.13 13.21 8.81
C ASN A 259 -24.84 12.92 7.34
N GLU A 260 -24.57 11.67 6.99
CA GLU A 260 -24.16 11.24 5.64
C GLU A 260 -25.05 11.84 4.55
N GLU A 261 -24.49 12.74 3.70
CA GLU A 261 -24.96 12.96 2.31
C GLU A 261 -24.16 13.97 1.45
N ASN A 262 -23.03 14.54 1.88
CA ASN A 262 -22.32 15.52 1.03
C ASN A 262 -20.79 15.33 0.99
N THR A 263 -20.27 14.64 -0.03
CA THR A 263 -18.86 14.72 -0.39
C THR A 263 -18.65 14.77 -1.90
N GLU A 264 -18.83 15.95 -2.50
CA GLU A 264 -18.18 16.32 -3.76
C GLU A 264 -17.43 17.64 -3.57
N ASN A 265 -16.28 17.60 -2.90
CA ASN A 265 -15.33 18.70 -2.89
C ASN A 265 -13.93 18.14 -3.12
N ALA A 266 -13.55 17.97 -4.39
CA ALA A 266 -12.18 17.65 -4.77
C ALA A 266 -11.24 18.81 -4.38
N ALA A 267 -10.15 18.50 -3.70
CA ALA A 267 -9.14 19.50 -3.34
C ALA A 267 -8.52 20.14 -4.62
N PRO A 268 -8.20 21.44 -4.60
CA PRO A 268 -7.46 22.08 -5.69
C PRO A 268 -6.10 21.43 -5.93
N PHE A 269 -5.73 21.26 -7.20
CA PHE A 269 -4.44 20.72 -7.62
C PHE A 269 -3.31 21.69 -7.25
N GLU A 270 -2.44 21.30 -6.32
CA GLU A 270 -1.17 21.99 -6.05
C GLU A 270 0.03 21.20 -6.62
N PRO A 271 0.85 21.82 -7.48
CA PRO A 271 2.11 21.26 -7.94
C PRO A 271 3.06 20.94 -6.77
N LEU A 272 3.86 19.89 -6.90
CA LEU A 272 4.84 19.48 -5.88
C LEU A 272 5.88 20.59 -5.62
N SER A 273 6.15 20.92 -4.35
CA SER A 273 7.19 21.91 -3.98
C SER A 273 8.58 21.29 -3.75
N ARG A 274 9.60 22.01 -4.24
CA ARG A 274 11.08 21.97 -4.05
C ARG A 274 11.78 20.62 -3.71
N PRO A 275 12.70 20.12 -4.56
CA PRO A 275 13.58 18.98 -4.26
C PRO A 275 14.82 19.35 -3.41
N ASN A 276 15.21 18.43 -2.52
CA ASN A 276 16.62 18.08 -2.31
C ASN A 276 16.87 16.70 -2.97
N HIS A 277 18.11 16.49 -3.44
CA HIS A 277 18.53 15.40 -4.32
C HIS A 277 18.07 13.99 -3.91
N LEU A 278 17.26 13.34 -4.75
CA LEU A 278 17.10 11.88 -4.78
C LEU A 278 17.20 11.41 -6.23
N GLU A 279 18.39 10.96 -6.63
CA GLU A 279 18.65 10.33 -7.93
C GLU A 279 17.95 8.97 -7.96
N ASN A 280 16.84 8.86 -8.69
CA ASN A 280 16.13 7.59 -8.88
C ASN A 280 16.24 7.16 -10.34
N ARG A 281 16.95 6.06 -10.60
CA ARG A 281 17.05 5.44 -11.92
C ARG A 281 15.75 4.75 -12.30
N PHE A 282 14.93 5.38 -13.14
CA PHE A 282 13.72 4.76 -13.70
C PHE A 282 14.04 4.07 -15.02
N ARG A 283 13.63 2.80 -15.17
CA ARG A 283 13.72 2.10 -16.46
C ARG A 283 12.80 2.78 -17.48
N LYS A 284 13.37 3.17 -18.62
CA LYS A 284 12.66 3.80 -19.73
C LYS A 284 11.69 2.83 -20.41
N MET A 285 10.47 3.27 -20.66
CA MET A 285 9.41 2.50 -21.32
C MET A 285 8.88 3.30 -22.51
N LYS A 286 8.85 2.68 -23.69
CA LYS A 286 8.24 3.30 -24.87
C LYS A 286 6.76 2.99 -24.91
N VAL A 287 5.94 4.02 -25.11
CA VAL A 287 4.48 3.92 -25.24
C VAL A 287 4.05 4.66 -26.50
N LYS A 288 2.94 4.24 -27.10
CA LYS A 288 2.32 4.97 -28.21
C LYS A 288 1.01 5.57 -27.74
N LEU A 289 0.83 6.85 -27.99
CA LEU A 289 -0.39 7.58 -27.71
C LEU A 289 -1.20 7.71 -28.99
N LEU A 290 -2.48 7.35 -28.93
CA LEU A 290 -3.43 7.69 -29.97
C LEU A 290 -4.14 8.99 -29.57
N ILE A 291 -4.02 10.02 -30.40
CA ILE A 291 -4.48 11.38 -30.11
C ILE A 291 -5.54 11.79 -31.14
N ASN A 292 -6.60 12.44 -30.69
CA ASN A 292 -7.57 13.08 -31.56
C ASN A 292 -7.02 14.42 -32.07
N LYS A 293 -6.91 14.60 -33.39
CA LYS A 293 -6.29 15.81 -33.99
C LYS A 293 -7.07 17.08 -33.65
N SER A 294 -8.40 17.05 -33.70
CA SER A 294 -9.24 18.25 -33.46
C SER A 294 -9.22 18.73 -32.01
N SER A 295 -9.38 17.81 -31.06
CA SER A 295 -9.44 18.14 -29.64
C SER A 295 -8.08 18.13 -28.95
N ARG A 296 -7.07 17.58 -29.63
CA ARG A 296 -5.74 17.26 -29.10
C ARG A 296 -5.77 16.30 -27.90
N ARG A 297 -6.89 15.64 -27.59
CA ARG A 297 -6.99 14.72 -26.45
C ARG A 297 -6.37 13.36 -26.74
N VAL A 298 -5.71 12.79 -25.75
CA VAL A 298 -5.29 11.38 -25.74
C VAL A 298 -6.55 10.53 -25.62
N LEU A 299 -6.73 9.62 -26.57
CA LEU A 299 -7.84 8.66 -26.62
C LEU A 299 -7.48 7.40 -25.86
N CYS A 300 -6.30 6.86 -26.15
CA CYS A 300 -5.76 5.67 -25.51
C CYS A 300 -4.24 5.62 -25.67
N LEU A 301 -3.63 4.73 -24.89
CA LEU A 301 -2.20 4.47 -24.83
C LEU A 301 -1.95 2.99 -25.11
N GLU A 302 -1.18 2.69 -26.15
CA GLU A 302 -0.66 1.35 -26.43
C GLU A 302 0.68 1.18 -25.72
N ALA A 303 0.80 0.14 -24.90
CA ALA A 303 2.03 -0.17 -24.20
C ALA A 303 2.26 -1.66 -23.99
N LYS A 304 3.52 -2.01 -23.71
CA LYS A 304 3.96 -3.36 -23.34
C LYS A 304 3.77 -3.62 -21.84
N GLU A 305 4.10 -4.84 -21.42
CA GLU A 305 3.92 -5.31 -20.06
C GLU A 305 4.60 -4.43 -19.01
N ASP A 306 5.75 -3.83 -19.33
CA ASP A 306 6.51 -3.00 -18.38
C ASP A 306 5.66 -1.82 -17.87
N PHE A 307 4.95 -1.11 -18.75
CA PHE A 307 4.11 0.02 -18.33
C PHE A 307 2.89 -0.44 -17.53
N MET A 308 2.28 -1.56 -17.91
CA MET A 308 1.15 -2.12 -17.15
C MET A 308 1.59 -2.58 -15.76
N ASN A 309 2.75 -3.22 -15.65
CA ASN A 309 3.31 -3.59 -14.36
C ASN A 309 3.48 -2.35 -13.47
N LEU A 310 3.97 -1.23 -14.01
CA LEU A 310 4.04 0.05 -13.28
C LEU A 310 2.66 0.51 -12.80
N VAL A 311 1.66 0.57 -13.68
CA VAL A 311 0.31 1.03 -13.31
C VAL A 311 -0.32 0.12 -12.25
N LEU A 312 -0.26 -1.19 -12.44
CA LEU A 312 -0.77 -2.18 -11.49
C LEU A 312 -0.05 -2.13 -10.14
N SER A 313 1.24 -1.76 -10.14
CA SER A 313 2.01 -1.63 -8.91
C SER A 313 1.42 -0.61 -7.94
N PHE A 314 0.68 0.39 -8.43
CA PHE A 314 0.09 1.43 -7.59
C PHE A 314 -0.86 0.85 -6.55
N LEU A 315 -1.56 -0.25 -6.87
CA LEU A 315 -2.41 -0.99 -5.93
C LEU A 315 -1.60 -1.63 -4.79
N THR A 316 -0.34 -1.94 -5.02
CA THR A 316 0.51 -2.63 -4.04
C THR A 316 1.28 -1.66 -3.14
N LEU A 317 1.24 -0.36 -3.42
CA LEU A 317 2.02 0.63 -2.69
C LEU A 317 1.34 0.98 -1.36
N PRO A 318 2.05 0.86 -0.22
CA PRO A 318 1.59 1.42 1.04
C PRO A 318 1.39 2.93 0.93
N LEU A 319 0.39 3.47 1.62
CA LEU A 319 0.07 4.89 1.57
C LEU A 319 1.25 5.79 1.99
N GLY A 320 2.00 5.41 3.01
CA GLY A 320 3.22 6.11 3.42
C GLY A 320 4.29 6.12 2.34
N SER A 321 4.41 5.03 1.56
CA SER A 321 5.31 4.96 0.41
C SER A 321 4.87 5.86 -0.74
N ILE A 322 3.56 5.95 -1.01
CA ILE A 322 3.00 6.89 -1.99
C ILE A 322 3.34 8.33 -1.58
N ILE A 323 3.05 8.70 -0.33
CA ILE A 323 3.32 10.04 0.20
C ILE A 323 4.82 10.35 0.12
N ARG A 324 5.70 9.40 0.48
CA ARG A 324 7.15 9.55 0.35
C ARG A 324 7.60 9.77 -1.10
N LEU A 325 7.10 8.96 -2.05
CA LEU A 325 7.39 9.11 -3.48
C LEU A 325 6.94 10.46 -4.01
N LEU A 326 5.82 10.99 -3.48
CA LEU A 326 5.26 12.31 -3.78
C LEU A 326 5.75 13.40 -2.81
N ARG A 327 6.83 13.15 -2.06
CA ARG A 327 7.52 14.11 -1.18
C ARG A 327 6.62 14.82 -0.15
N GLY A 328 5.67 14.11 0.44
CA GLY A 328 4.77 14.67 1.46
C GLY A 328 3.60 15.49 0.90
N HIS A 329 3.36 15.40 -0.42
CA HIS A 329 2.35 16.16 -1.15
C HIS A 329 1.53 15.25 -2.08
N SER A 330 0.92 14.21 -1.51
CA SER A 330 0.07 13.27 -2.25
C SER A 330 -1.19 13.95 -2.79
N SER A 331 -1.66 15.02 -2.14
CA SER A 331 -2.96 15.67 -2.43
C SER A 331 -4.17 14.76 -2.14
N LEU A 332 -3.98 13.71 -1.33
CA LEU A 332 -5.04 12.89 -0.77
C LEU A 332 -5.47 13.48 0.57
N GLY A 333 -6.59 14.21 0.58
CA GLY A 333 -7.23 14.75 1.78
C GLY A 333 -6.25 15.27 2.84
N SER A 334 -6.22 14.58 3.97
CA SER A 334 -5.45 14.92 5.18
C SER A 334 -4.32 13.95 5.51
N VAL A 335 -4.12 12.87 4.74
CA VAL A 335 -3.09 11.84 5.08
C VAL A 335 -1.64 12.35 4.98
N ASP A 336 -1.40 13.41 4.20
CA ASP A 336 -0.10 14.08 4.18
C ASP A 336 0.27 14.66 5.56
N ASN A 337 -0.70 15.12 6.34
CA ASN A 337 -0.47 15.65 7.69
C ASN A 337 -0.13 14.56 8.70
N LEU A 338 -0.79 13.40 8.57
CA LEU A 338 -0.48 12.22 9.35
C LEU A 338 0.97 11.78 9.11
N TYR A 339 1.39 11.68 7.85
CA TYR A 339 2.78 11.38 7.48
C TYR A 339 3.77 12.42 8.04
N LYS A 340 3.45 13.72 7.96
CA LYS A 340 4.26 14.80 8.54
C LYS A 340 4.37 14.69 10.07
N SER A 341 3.30 14.27 10.75
CA SER A 341 3.32 14.05 12.20
C SER A 341 4.31 12.96 12.60
N VAL A 342 4.37 11.85 11.84
CA VAL A 342 5.39 10.82 12.07
C VAL A 342 6.80 11.40 11.93
N GLY A 343 7.03 12.25 10.93
CA GLY A 343 8.33 12.89 10.69
C GLY A 343 8.70 14.00 11.67
N SER A 344 7.78 14.45 12.53
CA SER A 344 7.97 15.58 13.44
C SER A 344 8.93 15.26 14.58
N SER A 345 9.83 16.20 14.89
CA SER A 345 10.72 16.09 16.06
C SER A 345 9.95 16.08 17.39
N LYS A 346 8.73 16.65 17.43
CA LYS A 346 7.85 16.61 18.62
C LYS A 346 7.40 15.18 18.95
N MET A 347 7.44 14.25 17.98
CA MET A 347 6.97 12.87 18.15
C MET A 347 8.11 11.86 18.39
N GLU A 348 9.38 12.29 18.35
CA GLU A 348 10.55 11.38 18.38
C GLU A 348 10.55 10.44 19.61
N ASP A 349 10.32 11.00 20.79
CA ASP A 349 10.39 10.27 22.07
C ASP A 349 9.19 9.34 22.33
N PHE A 350 8.21 9.35 21.43
CA PHE A 350 6.95 8.63 21.61
C PHE A 350 6.87 7.32 20.81
N PHE A 351 7.80 7.08 19.88
CA PHE A 351 7.88 5.80 19.16
C PHE A 351 8.58 4.72 20.00
N ASN A 352 8.20 3.45 19.78
CA ASN A 352 8.87 2.30 20.40
C ASN A 352 10.35 2.22 20.00
N SER A 353 10.66 2.57 18.76
CA SER A 353 12.02 2.59 18.21
C SER A 353 12.10 3.46 16.97
N THR A 354 13.32 3.90 16.62
CA THR A 354 13.61 4.55 15.33
C THR A 354 13.15 3.68 14.15
N LYS A 355 13.27 2.35 14.27
CA LYS A 355 12.80 1.39 13.27
C LYS A 355 11.28 1.47 13.05
N SER A 356 10.49 1.69 14.10
CA SER A 356 9.01 1.81 14.00
C SER A 356 8.60 3.10 13.29
N LYS A 357 9.35 4.19 13.51
CA LYS A 357 9.17 5.44 12.78
C LYS A 357 9.57 5.30 11.30
N ASP A 358 10.73 4.72 11.03
CA ASP A 358 11.23 4.48 9.67
C ASP A 358 10.27 3.60 8.85
N LEU A 359 9.60 2.66 9.51
CA LEU A 359 8.59 1.79 8.93
C LEU A 359 7.37 2.58 8.41
N LEU A 360 6.92 3.58 9.16
CA LEU A 360 5.79 4.43 8.77
C LEU A 360 6.16 5.44 7.67
N LEU A 361 7.39 5.99 7.73
CA LEU A 361 7.88 6.95 6.73
C LEU A 361 8.35 6.30 5.44
N ASN A 362 8.88 5.07 5.51
CA ASN A 362 9.36 4.32 4.36
C ASN A 362 8.90 2.84 4.43
N PRO A 363 7.59 2.58 4.30
CA PRO A 363 7.09 1.22 4.30
C PRO A 363 7.67 0.40 3.13
N LYS A 364 8.38 -0.68 3.45
CA LYS A 364 8.80 -1.67 2.47
C LYS A 364 7.59 -2.38 1.84
N LEU A 365 7.79 -2.93 0.64
CA LEU A 365 6.82 -3.82 0.01
C LEU A 365 6.94 -5.23 0.60
N PRO A 366 5.86 -6.03 0.67
CA PRO A 366 6.00 -7.43 1.06
C PRO A 366 6.90 -8.19 0.09
N LEU A 367 7.43 -9.33 0.52
CA LEU A 367 8.36 -10.09 -0.30
C LEU A 367 7.76 -10.46 -1.67
N HIS A 368 8.55 -10.22 -2.73
CA HIS A 368 8.20 -10.45 -4.14
C HIS A 368 7.18 -9.48 -4.76
N PHE A 369 6.83 -8.37 -4.10
CA PHE A 369 5.96 -7.34 -4.70
C PHE A 369 6.74 -6.34 -5.59
N SER A 370 8.05 -6.18 -5.39
CA SER A 370 8.88 -5.29 -6.19
C SER A 370 8.94 -5.65 -7.68
N LEU A 371 9.06 -4.62 -8.52
CA LEU A 371 9.08 -4.72 -9.98
C LEU A 371 10.39 -4.23 -10.58
N ASN A 372 11.49 -5.00 -10.43
CA ASN A 372 12.75 -4.82 -11.19
C ASN A 372 13.14 -3.35 -11.47
N GLU A 373 13.19 -2.50 -10.45
CA GLU A 373 13.61 -1.08 -10.53
C GLU A 373 12.65 -0.11 -11.24
N GLN A 374 11.37 -0.44 -11.43
CA GLN A 374 10.35 0.50 -11.95
C GLN A 374 9.93 1.58 -10.94
N LEU A 375 10.03 1.28 -9.64
CA LEU A 375 9.86 2.23 -8.55
C LEU A 375 11.01 2.03 -7.55
N PRO A 376 11.48 3.11 -6.88
CA PRO A 376 12.57 3.04 -5.89
C PRO A 376 12.07 2.50 -4.53
N LEU A 377 11.39 1.35 -4.58
CA LEU A 377 10.85 0.63 -3.44
C LEU A 377 11.46 -0.76 -3.39
N LYS A 378 11.85 -1.17 -2.19
CA LYS A 378 12.46 -2.48 -1.94
C LYS A 378 11.46 -3.35 -1.21
N ASP A 379 11.53 -4.64 -1.53
CA ASP A 379 10.87 -5.66 -0.74
C ASP A 379 11.46 -5.70 0.68
N GLU A 380 10.65 -6.16 1.62
CA GLU A 380 11.10 -6.56 2.93
C GLU A 380 12.18 -7.65 2.86
N ASP A 381 12.97 -7.72 3.92
CA ASP A 381 13.94 -8.77 4.06
C ASP A 381 13.23 -10.07 4.43
N PRO A 382 13.56 -11.22 3.80
CA PRO A 382 12.97 -12.49 4.16
C PRO A 382 13.16 -12.75 5.65
N ILE A 383 12.10 -13.27 6.27
CA ILE A 383 12.10 -13.59 7.68
C ILE A 383 13.28 -14.54 8.00
N THR A 384 14.16 -14.09 8.91
CA THR A 384 15.37 -14.84 9.30
C THR A 384 15.03 -15.83 10.39
N HIS A 385 14.49 -16.99 10.02
CA HIS A 385 14.22 -18.06 10.97
C HIS A 385 14.67 -19.41 10.43
N GLU A 386 15.29 -20.20 11.30
CA GLU A 386 15.69 -21.57 10.98
C GLU A 386 14.58 -22.56 11.28
N SER A 387 14.33 -23.48 10.35
CA SER A 387 13.42 -24.61 10.52
C SER A 387 14.21 -25.87 10.86
N ARG A 388 14.13 -26.36 12.10
CA ARG A 388 14.48 -27.76 12.40
C ARG A 388 13.22 -28.60 12.24
N ARG A 389 13.09 -29.28 11.09
CA ARG A 389 11.96 -30.21 10.90
C ARG A 389 12.22 -31.52 11.65
N CYS A 390 11.42 -31.78 12.69
CA CYS A 390 11.06 -33.13 13.08
C CYS A 390 9.92 -33.62 12.16
N ALA A 391 9.97 -34.88 11.70
CA ALA A 391 8.91 -35.47 10.87
C ALA A 391 7.53 -35.37 11.54
N ASP A 392 7.49 -35.42 12.87
CA ASP A 392 6.26 -35.30 13.64
C ASP A 392 5.73 -33.86 13.69
N CYS A 393 6.61 -32.85 13.75
CA CYS A 393 6.20 -31.44 13.63
C CYS A 393 5.60 -31.16 12.26
N PHE A 394 6.23 -31.68 11.18
CA PHE A 394 5.66 -31.57 9.85
C PHE A 394 4.29 -32.26 9.72
N ARG A 395 4.11 -33.47 10.30
CA ARG A 395 2.78 -34.13 10.32
C ARG A 395 1.72 -33.34 11.09
N LYS A 396 2.13 -32.59 12.10
CA LYS A 396 1.25 -31.76 12.94
C LYS A 396 1.05 -30.32 12.42
N ASN A 397 1.55 -29.98 11.22
CA ASN A 397 1.54 -28.63 10.65
C ASN A 397 2.25 -27.56 11.51
N MET A 398 3.17 -27.98 12.39
CA MET A 398 3.91 -27.09 13.27
C MET A 398 5.34 -26.92 12.74
N VAL A 399 5.82 -25.67 12.65
CA VAL A 399 7.25 -25.39 12.45
C VAL A 399 7.72 -24.49 13.57
N TYR A 400 8.54 -25.05 14.46
CA TYR A 400 9.25 -24.29 15.48
C TYR A 400 10.40 -23.53 14.81
N LEU A 401 10.41 -22.22 15.02
CA LEU A 401 11.44 -21.32 14.51
C LEU A 401 12.39 -20.99 15.65
N HIS A 402 13.67 -21.33 15.50
CA HIS A 402 14.68 -20.93 16.47
C HIS A 402 15.34 -19.61 16.04
N PRO A 403 15.69 -18.72 16.98
CA PRO A 403 16.27 -17.41 16.65
C PRO A 403 17.67 -17.47 16.01
N TRP A 404 18.40 -18.59 16.14
CA TRP A 404 19.82 -18.69 15.74
C TRP A 404 19.98 -19.73 14.60
N GLY A 405 19.88 -19.32 13.33
CA GLY A 405 20.15 -20.18 12.16
C GLY A 405 19.81 -19.60 10.76
N GLU A 406 19.85 -20.43 9.69
CA GLU A 406 19.72 -19.99 8.28
C GLU A 406 18.31 -19.46 7.88
N LYS A 407 18.21 -18.58 6.86
CA LYS A 407 16.97 -17.89 6.42
C LYS A 407 15.96 -18.81 5.71
N LEU A 408 14.66 -18.56 5.90
CA LEU A 408 13.61 -19.19 5.07
C LEU A 408 13.72 -18.75 3.61
N CYS A 409 13.49 -19.68 2.68
CA CYS A 409 13.44 -19.40 1.25
C CYS A 409 11.99 -19.27 0.80
N PHE A 410 11.65 -18.18 0.14
CA PHE A 410 10.29 -17.96 -0.35
C PHE A 410 10.23 -18.05 -1.86
N MET A 411 9.29 -18.84 -2.36
CA MET A 411 8.94 -18.89 -3.77
C MET A 411 8.41 -17.54 -4.22
N ASN A 412 8.77 -17.13 -5.42
CA ASN A 412 8.18 -15.95 -6.04
C ASN A 412 6.85 -16.35 -6.70
N PRO A 413 5.69 -15.90 -6.21
CA PRO A 413 4.40 -16.29 -6.77
C PRO A 413 4.24 -15.84 -8.23
N LYS A 414 4.96 -14.79 -8.66
CA LYS A 414 4.95 -14.30 -10.05
C LYS A 414 5.73 -15.19 -11.00
N LEU A 415 6.67 -16.00 -10.49
CA LEU A 415 7.54 -16.87 -11.29
C LEU A 415 7.31 -18.33 -10.89
N SER A 416 6.40 -19.00 -11.60
CA SER A 416 6.01 -20.38 -11.34
C SER A 416 7.21 -21.31 -11.07
N GLY A 417 7.34 -21.78 -9.82
CA GLY A 417 8.36 -22.74 -9.43
C GLY A 417 9.78 -22.18 -9.27
N GLN A 418 9.96 -20.85 -9.20
CA GLN A 418 11.26 -20.20 -9.05
C GLN A 418 11.37 -19.37 -7.76
N GLU A 419 12.59 -19.27 -7.22
CA GLU A 419 12.94 -18.45 -6.04
C GLU A 419 13.44 -17.04 -6.43
N ALA A 420 13.56 -16.76 -7.73
CA ALA A 420 14.15 -15.52 -8.23
C ALA A 420 13.34 -14.30 -7.76
N ARG A 421 14.03 -13.25 -7.31
CA ARG A 421 13.39 -11.97 -6.97
C ARG A 421 12.92 -11.23 -8.24
N GLY A 422 11.91 -10.38 -8.06
CA GLY A 422 11.47 -9.46 -9.09
C GLY A 422 10.47 -10.07 -10.08
N GLY A 423 10.50 -9.62 -11.33
CA GLY A 423 9.51 -9.98 -12.36
C GLY A 423 8.23 -9.14 -12.29
N GLY A 424 7.45 -9.15 -13.37
CA GLY A 424 6.18 -8.43 -13.49
C GLY A 424 4.96 -9.27 -13.11
N PHE A 425 3.80 -8.63 -13.00
CA PHE A 425 2.50 -9.30 -12.86
C PHE A 425 1.98 -9.83 -14.20
N ILE A 426 2.34 -9.16 -15.29
CA ILE A 426 1.83 -9.42 -16.65
C ILE A 426 2.81 -10.24 -17.47
N LYS A 427 2.29 -11.14 -18.31
CA LYS A 427 3.09 -11.96 -19.24
C LYS A 427 3.92 -11.06 -20.15
N LYS A 428 5.16 -11.46 -20.38
CA LYS A 428 6.06 -10.76 -21.30
C LYS A 428 5.45 -10.72 -22.70
N GLU A 429 5.77 -9.66 -23.45
CA GLU A 429 5.33 -9.46 -24.84
C GLU A 429 3.81 -9.26 -25.01
N THR A 430 3.07 -9.06 -23.92
CA THR A 430 1.65 -8.69 -23.99
C THR A 430 1.53 -7.22 -24.40
N LEU A 431 0.87 -6.97 -25.53
CA LEU A 431 0.55 -5.62 -25.99
C LEU A 431 -0.85 -5.23 -25.50
N LEU A 432 -0.97 -4.05 -24.92
CA LEU A 432 -2.14 -3.64 -24.16
C LEU A 432 -2.57 -2.24 -24.57
N LEU A 433 -3.87 -2.01 -24.54
CA LEU A 433 -4.51 -0.71 -24.70
C LEU A 433 -4.96 -0.20 -23.34
N ILE A 434 -4.63 1.05 -23.05
CA ILE A 434 -4.90 1.72 -21.78
C ILE A 434 -5.72 2.97 -22.07
N ASN A 435 -6.90 3.06 -21.47
CA ASN A 435 -7.78 4.19 -21.65
C ASN A 435 -7.39 5.34 -20.70
N ASP A 436 -8.04 6.49 -20.88
CA ASP A 436 -7.77 7.70 -20.11
C ASP A 436 -7.95 7.51 -18.59
N ASP A 437 -8.88 6.64 -18.16
CA ASP A 437 -9.13 6.27 -16.76
C ASP A 437 -8.22 5.17 -16.23
N LEU A 438 -7.16 4.82 -16.96
CA LEU A 438 -6.24 3.71 -16.72
C LEU A 438 -6.91 2.33 -16.71
N THR A 439 -8.13 2.18 -17.25
CA THR A 439 -8.66 0.86 -17.54
C THR A 439 -7.83 0.20 -18.63
N ILE A 440 -7.49 -1.08 -18.41
CA ILE A 440 -6.52 -1.80 -19.23
C ILE A 440 -7.21 -2.96 -19.94
N GLN A 441 -6.91 -3.14 -21.21
CA GLN A 441 -7.39 -4.26 -21.99
C GLN A 441 -6.29 -4.80 -22.92
N PRO A 442 -6.26 -6.11 -23.20
CA PRO A 442 -5.42 -6.67 -24.25
C PRO A 442 -5.67 -5.97 -25.56
N LEU A 443 -4.60 -5.61 -26.29
CA LEU A 443 -4.77 -4.97 -27.58
C LEU A 443 -5.40 -5.97 -28.56
N SER A 444 -6.60 -5.65 -29.00
CA SER A 444 -7.24 -6.27 -30.16
C SER A 444 -7.51 -5.16 -31.16
N PRO A 445 -6.89 -5.15 -32.34
CA PRO A 445 -7.14 -4.12 -33.35
C PRO A 445 -8.63 -3.99 -33.70
N ILE A 446 -9.36 -5.12 -33.69
CA ILE A 446 -10.80 -5.16 -33.93
C ILE A 446 -11.54 -4.45 -32.81
N ASN A 447 -11.24 -4.76 -31.54
CA ASN A 447 -11.90 -4.12 -30.39
C ASN A 447 -11.51 -2.65 -30.27
N GLY A 448 -10.26 -2.29 -30.58
CA GLY A 448 -9.78 -0.92 -30.56
C GLY A 448 -10.53 -0.03 -31.56
N ILE A 449 -10.81 -0.53 -32.77
CA ILE A 449 -11.63 0.19 -33.76
C ILE A 449 -13.08 0.35 -33.24
N LEU A 450 -13.65 -0.69 -32.64
CA LEU A 450 -15.00 -0.62 -32.07
C LEU A 450 -15.07 0.37 -30.88
N ASP A 451 -14.02 0.48 -30.08
CA ASP A 451 -13.95 1.43 -28.98
C ASP A 451 -13.80 2.88 -29.48
N LEU A 452 -13.07 3.10 -30.57
CA LEU A 452 -13.01 4.41 -31.24
C LEU A 452 -14.37 4.86 -31.78
N ASP A 453 -15.17 3.92 -32.28
CA ASP A 453 -16.54 4.19 -32.74
C ASP A 453 -17.46 4.56 -31.56
N LYS A 454 -17.35 3.87 -30.42
CA LYS A 454 -18.05 4.26 -29.17
C LYS A 454 -17.69 5.66 -28.71
N LEU A 455 -16.42 6.06 -28.87
CA LEU A 455 -15.93 7.41 -28.57
C LEU A 455 -16.34 8.46 -29.63
N LYS A 456 -17.07 8.06 -30.68
CA LYS A 456 -17.50 8.91 -31.80
C LYS A 456 -16.32 9.62 -32.50
N VAL A 457 -15.17 8.96 -32.56
CA VAL A 457 -13.97 9.50 -33.21
C VAL A 457 -13.86 8.94 -34.63
N LEU A 458 -13.81 9.82 -35.63
CA LEU A 458 -13.45 9.42 -36.99
C LEU A 458 -11.98 8.97 -37.01
N VAL A 459 -11.71 7.78 -37.56
CA VAL A 459 -10.34 7.23 -37.68
C VAL A 459 -9.39 8.17 -38.46
N SER A 460 -9.92 8.92 -39.43
CA SER A 460 -9.14 9.94 -40.17
C SER A 460 -8.66 11.10 -39.27
N ASN A 461 -9.35 11.31 -38.15
CA ASN A 461 -9.09 12.36 -37.17
C ASN A 461 -8.22 11.91 -36.00
N SER A 462 -7.59 10.73 -36.06
CA SER A 462 -6.60 10.28 -35.09
C SER A 462 -5.17 10.31 -35.64
N GLU A 463 -4.20 10.48 -34.75
CA GLU A 463 -2.76 10.36 -35.02
C GLU A 463 -2.05 9.64 -33.88
N GLU A 464 -0.93 9.00 -34.22
CA GLU A 464 -0.11 8.24 -33.26
C GLU A 464 1.18 9.01 -32.92
N HIS A 465 1.53 9.02 -31.64
CA HIS A 465 2.77 9.62 -31.12
C HIS A 465 3.50 8.64 -30.21
N GLU A 466 4.78 8.38 -30.45
CA GLU A 466 5.59 7.57 -29.55
C GLU A 466 6.25 8.46 -28.48
N VAL A 467 6.10 8.08 -27.22
CA VAL A 467 6.61 8.82 -26.05
C VAL A 467 7.40 7.87 -25.14
N GLU A 468 8.37 8.40 -24.42
CA GLU A 468 9.20 7.63 -23.50
C GLU A 468 8.88 7.96 -22.03
N VAL A 469 8.32 7.00 -21.31
CA VAL A 469 8.02 7.11 -19.88
C VAL A 469 9.27 6.69 -19.09
N GLY A 470 9.96 7.62 -18.43
CA GLY A 470 11.21 7.31 -17.70
C GLY A 470 11.92 8.49 -17.04
N GLU A 471 13.25 8.39 -16.92
CA GLU A 471 14.12 9.26 -16.09
C GLU A 471 14.49 10.63 -16.70
N LYS A 472 14.02 10.97 -17.91
CA LYS A 472 14.40 12.25 -18.52
C LYS A 472 13.29 12.84 -19.35
N GLU A 473 12.55 13.76 -18.75
CA GLU A 473 11.89 14.85 -19.47
C GLU A 473 12.03 16.14 -18.63
N VAL A 474 12.87 17.05 -19.13
CA VAL A 474 12.80 18.48 -18.85
C VAL A 474 11.79 19.04 -19.83
N HIS A 475 10.87 19.91 -19.39
CA HIS A 475 10.26 21.05 -20.10
C HIS A 475 8.91 21.39 -19.45
N LEU A 476 8.39 22.61 -19.37
CA LEU A 476 8.87 23.99 -19.42
C LEU A 476 7.66 24.81 -18.89
N ASN A 477 7.91 25.89 -18.16
CA ASN A 477 7.00 27.01 -17.84
C ASN A 477 5.51 26.90 -18.17
N LEU A 478 4.66 26.94 -17.14
CA LEU A 478 3.36 27.60 -17.25
C LEU A 478 3.40 28.90 -16.45
N PHE A 479 3.12 29.99 -17.17
CA PHE A 479 3.12 31.38 -16.76
C PHE A 479 2.46 31.63 -15.39
N LEU A 480 3.23 32.17 -14.44
CA LEU A 480 2.82 33.30 -13.62
C LEU A 480 3.88 34.39 -13.79
N HIS A 481 3.42 35.62 -13.99
CA HIS A 481 4.29 36.77 -14.21
C HIS A 481 5.41 36.91 -13.16
N ARG A 482 6.62 37.16 -13.67
CA ARG A 482 7.79 37.76 -13.00
C ARG A 482 8.18 37.18 -11.62
N HIS A 483 9.06 36.17 -11.63
CA HIS A 483 10.45 36.21 -11.15
C HIS A 483 10.95 34.77 -10.85
N HIS A 484 12.11 34.44 -11.43
CA HIS A 484 12.91 33.22 -11.24
C HIS A 484 12.39 31.89 -11.80
N THR A 485 12.86 31.55 -13.01
CA THR A 485 12.72 30.25 -13.66
C THR A 485 13.87 29.32 -13.25
N HIS A 486 13.56 28.19 -12.62
CA HIS A 486 14.45 27.01 -12.51
C HIS A 486 13.80 25.79 -13.16
N ILE A 487 14.61 24.97 -13.81
CA ILE A 487 14.24 23.79 -14.61
C ILE A 487 14.04 22.57 -13.68
N TYR A 488 12.95 21.79 -13.84
CA TYR A 488 12.61 20.65 -12.97
C TYR A 488 12.55 19.32 -13.74
N MET A 489 13.05 18.23 -13.13
CA MET A 489 12.99 16.85 -13.64
C MET A 489 11.96 16.05 -12.82
N HIS A 490 10.80 15.74 -13.41
CA HIS A 490 9.80 14.85 -12.85
C HIS A 490 9.67 13.61 -13.75
N SER A 491 9.79 12.40 -13.20
CA SER A 491 9.50 11.20 -13.98
C SER A 491 8.00 11.09 -14.22
N ILE A 492 7.58 10.87 -15.47
CA ILE A 492 6.19 10.61 -15.87
C ILE A 492 5.53 9.55 -14.97
N ALA A 493 6.28 8.55 -14.49
CA ALA A 493 5.76 7.52 -13.59
C ALA A 493 5.17 8.10 -12.28
N LEU A 494 5.83 9.09 -11.68
CA LEU A 494 5.35 9.74 -10.45
C LEU A 494 4.20 10.70 -10.74
N THR A 495 4.22 11.38 -11.89
CA THR A 495 3.10 12.21 -12.36
C THR A 495 1.87 11.34 -12.61
N LEU A 496 2.04 10.16 -13.20
CA LEU A 496 1.01 9.17 -13.44
C LEU A 496 0.42 8.66 -12.13
N LEU A 497 1.27 8.32 -11.15
CA LEU A 497 0.82 7.94 -9.80
C LEU A 497 0.04 9.08 -9.12
N LYS A 498 0.54 10.32 -9.16
CA LYS A 498 -0.19 11.45 -8.55
C LYS A 498 -1.52 11.71 -9.25
N ALA A 499 -1.53 11.66 -10.59
CA ALA A 499 -2.73 11.90 -11.37
C ALA A 499 -3.79 10.80 -11.16
N SER A 500 -3.40 9.53 -10.99
CA SER A 500 -4.35 8.44 -10.73
C SER A 500 -5.02 8.52 -9.35
N LEU A 501 -4.40 9.21 -8.39
CA LEU A 501 -4.98 9.46 -7.06
C LEU A 501 -6.00 10.61 -7.05
N ILE A 502 -5.89 11.55 -8.00
CA ILE A 502 -6.66 12.80 -8.00
C ILE A 502 -7.74 12.81 -9.08
N PHE A 503 -7.42 12.30 -10.28
CA PHE A 503 -8.25 12.46 -11.47
C PHE A 503 -8.84 11.14 -11.92
N ARG A 504 -10.07 11.19 -12.43
CA ARG A 504 -10.69 10.07 -13.16
C ARG A 504 -10.15 9.95 -14.60
N SER A 505 -9.59 11.02 -15.16
CA SER A 505 -9.14 11.16 -16.55
C SER A 505 -7.62 11.40 -16.57
N VAL A 506 -6.83 10.36 -16.38
CA VAL A 506 -5.40 10.45 -16.06
C VAL A 506 -4.53 10.78 -17.27
N LEU A 507 -4.67 10.09 -18.40
CA LEU A 507 -3.75 10.23 -19.54
C LEU A 507 -3.74 11.65 -20.09
N ASN A 508 -4.91 12.28 -20.20
CA ASN A 508 -5.03 13.68 -20.66
C ASN A 508 -4.42 14.70 -19.68
N HIS A 509 -4.27 14.36 -18.39
CA HIS A 509 -3.56 15.20 -17.42
C HIS A 509 -2.04 15.02 -17.50
N VAL A 510 -1.57 13.79 -17.77
CA VAL A 510 -0.15 13.44 -17.78
C VAL A 510 0.51 13.80 -19.11
N PHE A 511 -0.15 13.51 -20.24
CA PHE A 511 0.41 13.66 -21.58
C PHE A 511 -0.18 14.88 -22.32
N LYS A 512 -0.14 16.05 -21.67
CA LYS A 512 -0.77 17.26 -22.22
C LYS A 512 -0.21 17.61 -23.61
N PRO A 513 -1.05 18.07 -24.56
CA PRO A 513 -0.63 18.20 -25.95
C PRO A 513 0.31 19.37 -26.24
N ASN A 514 0.31 20.40 -25.39
CA ASN A 514 1.24 21.52 -25.49
C ASN A 514 2.66 21.14 -25.08
N ASP A 515 2.81 20.11 -24.24
CA ASP A 515 4.10 19.59 -23.80
C ASP A 515 4.68 18.62 -24.86
N LEU A 516 3.81 17.86 -25.55
CA LEU A 516 4.21 16.97 -26.67
C LEU A 516 4.92 17.70 -27.82
N GLY A 517 4.55 18.96 -28.10
CA GLY A 517 5.21 19.78 -29.12
C GLY A 517 6.64 20.21 -28.76
N GLN A 518 7.02 20.18 -27.47
CA GLN A 518 8.39 20.44 -26.99
C GLN A 518 9.18 19.15 -26.78
N MET A 519 8.51 18.00 -26.64
CA MET A 519 9.13 16.67 -26.47
C MET A 519 9.68 16.07 -27.76
N LEU A 520 9.13 16.51 -28.89
CA LEU A 520 9.50 16.07 -30.24
C LEU A 520 10.52 17.02 -30.92
N GLY A 521 11.01 18.04 -30.20
CA GLY A 521 11.90 19.09 -30.70
C GLY A 521 13.39 18.85 -30.43
#